data_AF-A0A3R7Q115-F1
#
_entry.id   AF-A0A3R7Q115-F1
#
_cell.length_a   1.000
_cell.length_b   1.000
_cell.length_c   1.000
_cell.angle_alpha   90.00
_cell.angle_beta   90.00
_cell.angle_gamma   90.00
#
_symmetry.space_group_name_H-M   'P 1'
#
loop_
_entity.id
_entity.type
_entity.pdbx_description
1 polymer ?
#
loop_
_entity_poly.entity_id
_entity_poly.type
_entity_poly.pdbx_seq_one_letter_code
_entity_poly.pdbx_strand_id
1 'polypeptide(L)' 'MPRSLDKCSNVDDLRDLARRRLPGPIFHYIDGAADDELTYRRNMAAYDDYDLVPNILNGVADIDMSVEVMGQKLGLP' A
#
# COMPACT_ATOMS: atom_id res chain seq x y z
N MET A 1 -9.88 19.34 12.13
CA MET A 1 -9.31 19.90 10.88
C MET A 1 -9.31 18.79 9.84
N PRO A 2 -9.79 19.02 8.61
CA PRO A 2 -9.66 18.02 7.54
C PRO A 2 -8.16 17.75 7.29
N ARG A 3 -7.78 16.47 7.20
CA ARG A 3 -6.40 16.06 6.92
C ARG A 3 -6.10 16.44 5.47
N SER A 4 -5.01 17.16 5.21
CA SER A 4 -4.58 17.50 3.86
C SER A 4 -3.65 16.41 3.31
N LEU A 5 -3.48 16.33 1.98
CA LEU A 5 -2.69 15.29 1.32
C LEU A 5 -1.24 15.26 1.83
N ASP A 6 -0.65 16.42 2.12
CA ASP A 6 0.70 16.57 2.67
C ASP A 6 0.83 16.05 4.12
N LYS A 7 -0.28 15.68 4.77
CA LYS A 7 -0.33 15.12 6.13
C LYS A 7 -0.69 13.63 6.16
N CYS A 8 -0.75 12.97 5.01
CA CYS A 8 -0.88 11.53 4.91
C CYS A 8 0.51 10.90 4.96
N SER A 9 0.77 10.05 5.95
CA SER A 9 2.08 9.39 6.14
C SER A 9 2.08 7.93 5.69
N ASN A 10 0.90 7.36 5.47
CA ASN A 10 0.71 6.01 4.96
C ASN A 10 -0.54 5.93 4.06
N VAL A 11 -0.79 4.75 3.50
CA VAL A 11 -1.94 4.49 2.62
C VAL A 11 -3.27 4.53 3.35
N ASP A 12 -3.32 4.20 4.66
CA ASP A 12 -4.55 4.27 5.45
C ASP A 12 -5.03 5.72 5.63
N ASP A 13 -4.11 6.66 5.83
CA ASP A 13 -4.43 8.08 5.89
C ASP A 13 -5.03 8.57 4.56
N LEU A 14 -4.52 8.07 3.43
CA LEU A 14 -5.05 8.38 2.10
C LEU A 14 -6.45 7.79 1.92
N ARG A 15 -6.67 6.56 2.37
CA ARG A 15 -7.98 5.89 2.35
C ARG A 15 -9.01 6.67 3.17
N ASP A 16 -8.66 7.08 4.38
CA ASP A 16 -9.53 7.88 5.24
C ASP A 16 -9.86 9.24 4.63
N LEU A 17 -8.89 9.88 3.98
CA LEU A 17 -9.12 11.13 3.25
C LEU A 17 -10.06 10.92 2.06
N ALA A 18 -9.87 9.83 1.30
CA ALA A 18 -10.74 9.47 0.18
C ALA A 18 -12.18 9.20 0.65
N ARG A 19 -12.35 8.47 1.76
CA ARG A 19 -13.67 8.21 2.38
C ARG A 19 -14.44 9.48 2.72
N ARG A 20 -13.73 10.53 3.17
CA ARG A 20 -14.35 11.82 3.52
C ARG A 20 -14.63 12.70 2.30
N ARG A 21 -13.88 12.52 1.20
CA ARG A 21 -13.93 13.40 0.02
C ARG A 21 -14.84 12.87 -1.08
N LEU A 22 -14.93 11.55 -1.26
CA LEU A 22 -15.68 10.94 -2.36
C LEU A 22 -17.14 10.72 -2.00
N PRO A 23 -18.08 10.76 -2.98
CA PRO A 23 -19.43 10.28 -2.78
C PRO A 23 -19.43 8.80 -2.34
N GLY A 24 -20.32 8.44 -1.42
CA GLY A 24 -20.38 7.09 -0.84
C GLY A 24 -20.33 5.94 -1.85
N PRO A 25 -21.19 5.93 -2.90
CA PRO A 25 -21.16 4.87 -3.90
C PRO A 25 -19.83 4.74 -4.65
N ILE A 26 -19.15 5.86 -4.91
CA ILE A 26 -17.85 5.86 -5.58
C ILE A 26 -16.77 5.32 -4.66
N PHE A 27 -16.79 5.72 -3.38
CA PHE A 27 -15.86 5.17 -2.40
C PHE A 27 -16.04 3.66 -2.25
N HIS A 28 -17.28 3.18 -2.08
CA HIS A 28 -17.55 1.75 -1.92
C HIS A 28 -17.22 0.92 -3.16
N TYR A 29 -17.34 1.48 -4.36
CA TYR A 29 -16.92 0.80 -5.59
C TYR A 29 -15.41 0.55 -5.64
N ILE A 30 -14.61 1.46 -5.09
CA ILE A 30 -13.13 1.37 -5.09
C ILE A 30 -12.61 0.58 -3.88
N ASP A 31 -13.18 0.84 -2.70
CA ASP A 31 -12.70 0.31 -1.42
C ASP A 31 -13.28 -1.06 -1.07
N GLY A 32 -14.45 -1.41 -1.62
CA GLY A 32 -15.16 -2.64 -1.30
C GLY A 32 -14.55 -3.88 -1.94
N ALA A 33 -14.78 -5.03 -1.33
CA ALA A 33 -14.41 -6.34 -1.87
C ALA A 33 -15.64 -7.25 -2.04
N ALA A 34 -15.40 -8.50 -2.45
CA ALA A 34 -16.48 -9.47 -2.66
C ALA A 34 -17.13 -9.91 -1.34
N ASP A 35 -18.47 -9.92 -1.31
CA ASP A 35 -19.32 -10.43 -0.24
C ASP A 35 -18.91 -9.92 1.17
N ASP A 36 -18.46 -10.81 2.05
CA ASP A 36 -18.05 -10.50 3.42
C ASP A 36 -16.62 -9.91 3.53
N GLU A 37 -15.94 -9.74 2.39
CA GLU A 37 -14.58 -9.21 2.24
C GLU A 37 -13.50 -10.04 2.95
N LEU A 38 -13.76 -11.32 3.21
CA LEU A 38 -12.82 -12.19 3.95
C LEU A 38 -11.47 -12.31 3.26
N THR A 39 -11.44 -12.55 1.94
CA THR A 39 -10.20 -12.68 1.17
C THR A 39 -9.41 -11.38 1.17
N TYR A 40 -10.09 -10.23 1.08
CA TYR A 40 -9.45 -8.92 1.13
C TYR A 40 -8.70 -8.72 2.46
N ARG A 41 -9.34 -9.03 3.60
CA ARG A 41 -8.67 -8.96 4.92
C ARG A 41 -7.53 -9.96 5.04
N ARG A 42 -7.71 -11.19 4.53
CA ARG A 42 -6.66 -12.23 4.56
C ARG A 42 -5.43 -11.87 3.74
N ASN A 43 -5.59 -11.24 2.58
CA ASN A 43 -4.47 -10.82 1.73
C ASN A 43 -3.53 -9.87 2.48
N MET A 44 -4.09 -8.97 3.30
CA MET A 44 -3.28 -8.04 4.11
C MET A 44 -2.66 -8.76 5.31
N ALA A 45 -3.46 -9.50 6.09
CA ALA A 45 -2.99 -10.18 7.29
C ALA A 45 -1.92 -11.25 7.02
N ALA A 46 -1.90 -11.84 5.82
CA ALA A 46 -0.89 -12.84 5.44
C ALA A 46 0.55 -12.30 5.47
N TYR A 47 0.74 -10.97 5.37
CA TYR A 47 2.07 -10.38 5.51
C TYR A 47 2.57 -10.34 6.96
N ASP A 48 1.66 -10.39 7.95
CA ASP A 48 2.02 -10.41 9.37
C ASP A 48 2.64 -11.76 9.80
N ASP A 49 2.51 -12.79 8.98
CA ASP A 49 3.10 -14.12 9.21
C ASP A 49 4.62 -14.16 8.94
N TYR A 50 5.20 -13.06 8.43
CA TYR A 50 6.60 -12.98 8.01
C TYR A 50 7.34 -11.81 8.67
N ASP A 51 8.50 -12.11 9.25
CA ASP A 51 9.42 -11.10 9.75
C ASP A 51 10.53 -10.78 8.74
N LEU A 52 10.94 -9.52 8.68
CA LEU A 52 12.16 -9.12 7.97
C LEU A 52 13.38 -9.38 8.86
N VAL A 53 14.35 -10.13 8.35
CA VAL A 53 15.65 -10.33 9.01
C VAL A 53 16.67 -9.36 8.41
N PRO A 54 16.99 -8.24 9.09
CA PRO A 54 17.87 -7.23 8.53
C PRO A 54 19.33 -7.69 8.51
N ASN A 55 20.01 -7.48 7.37
CA ASN A 55 21.45 -7.68 7.25
C ASN A 55 22.21 -6.40 7.64
N ILE A 56 22.98 -6.46 8.71
CA ILE A 56 23.77 -5.31 9.20
C ILE A 56 25.11 -5.20 8.49
N LEU A 57 25.68 -3.99 8.45
CA LEU A 57 26.98 -3.70 7.84
C LEU A 57 27.12 -4.11 6.35
N ASN A 58 26.00 -4.10 5.61
CA ASN A 58 25.95 -4.60 4.24
C ASN A 58 26.06 -3.52 3.14
N GLY A 59 26.60 -2.33 3.46
CA GLY A 59 26.87 -1.27 2.49
C GLY A 59 25.66 -0.85 1.63
N VAL A 60 24.75 -0.04 2.20
CA VAL A 60 23.51 0.42 1.53
C VAL A 60 23.55 1.89 1.10
N ALA A 61 24.74 2.39 0.75
CA ALA A 61 24.92 3.80 0.38
C ALA A 61 24.17 4.17 -0.90
N ASP A 62 24.15 3.24 -1.87
CA ASP A 62 23.43 3.36 -3.13
C ASP A 62 22.48 2.17 -3.26
N ILE A 63 21.17 2.46 -3.41
CA ILE A 63 20.13 1.45 -3.53
C ILE A 63 19.49 1.59 -4.92
N ASP A 64 19.67 0.57 -5.76
CA ASP A 64 18.92 0.42 -7.01
C ASP A 64 17.68 -0.43 -6.76
N MET A 65 16.50 0.18 -6.87
CA MET A 65 15.21 -0.50 -6.75
C MET A 65 14.62 -0.89 -8.11
N SER A 66 15.35 -0.69 -9.21
CA SER A 66 14.84 -1.01 -10.54
C SER A 66 14.77 -2.52 -10.77
N VAL A 67 13.75 -2.94 -11.52
CA VAL A 67 13.51 -4.35 -11.88
C VAL A 67 13.13 -4.46 -13.35
N GLU A 68 13.22 -5.66 -13.91
CA GLU A 68 12.65 -5.99 -15.21
C GLU A 68 11.47 -6.94 -15.04
N VAL A 69 10.30 -6.52 -15.50
CA VAL A 69 9.06 -7.31 -15.46
C VAL A 69 8.52 -7.45 -16.86
N MET A 70 8.39 -8.68 -17.36
CA MET A 70 7.88 -8.97 -18.71
C MET A 70 8.61 -8.19 -19.83
N GLY A 71 9.93 -8.06 -19.71
CA GLY A 71 10.76 -7.33 -20.69
C GLY A 71 10.74 -5.80 -20.57
N GLN A 72 10.10 -5.25 -19.53
CA GLN A 72 10.02 -3.81 -19.28
C GLN A 72 10.80 -3.43 -18.03
N LYS A 73 11.64 -2.38 -18.12
CA LYS A 73 12.36 -1.84 -16.97
C LYS A 73 11.46 -0.90 -16.15
N LEU A 74 11.30 -1.19 -14.87
CA LEU A 74 10.56 -0.39 -13.89
C LEU A 74 11.54 0.24 -12.88
N GLY A 75 11.22 1.43 -12.38
CA GLY A 75 12.05 2.13 -11.39
C GLY A 75 11.90 1.64 -9.95
N LEU A 76 10.87 0.82 -9.70
CA LEU A 76 10.52 0.22 -8.41
C LEU A 76 9.96 -1.19 -8.66
N PRO A 77 10.10 -2.15 -7.72
CA PRO A 77 9.48 -3.47 -7.81
C PRO A 77 7.96 -3.43 -7.71
#